data_AF-A0A921KJX7-F1
#
_entry.id   AF-A0A921KJX7-F1
#
_cell.length_a   1.000
_cell.length_b   1.000
_cell.length_c   1.000
_cell.angle_alpha   90.00
_cell.angle_beta   90.00
_cell.angle_gamma   90.00
#
_symmetry.space_group_name_H-M   'P 1'
#
loop_
_entity.id
_entity.type
_entity.pdbx_description
1 polymer ?
#
loop_
_entity_poly.entity_id
_entity_poly.type
_entity_poly.pdbx_seq_one_letter_code
_entity_poly.pdbx_strand_id
1 'polypeptide(L)'
;MEVIVLEIIMLIYGLFTIINGKMPFITKYSGIKNISLHCRIEGSAILLASLSIILFNYLNLDSVFMMIFLITLYIITIIIEIILKVF
;
A
#
# COMPACT_ATOMS: atom_id res chain seq x y z
N MET A 1 15.12 -15.86 -4.69
CA MET A 1 14.71 -16.03 -3.28
C MET A 1 14.50 -14.68 -2.59
N GLU A 2 15.42 -13.73 -2.71
CA GLU A 2 15.37 -12.45 -1.98
C GLU A 2 14.11 -11.60 -2.28
N VAL A 3 13.67 -11.56 -3.54
CA VAL A 3 12.47 -10.81 -3.95
C VAL A 3 11.20 -11.33 -3.27
N ILE A 4 11.08 -12.65 -3.11
CA ILE A 4 9.91 -13.30 -2.51
C ILE A 4 9.82 -12.99 -1.01
N VAL A 5 10.96 -12.94 -0.32
CA VAL A 5 10.99 -12.61 1.12
C VAL A 5 10.52 -11.17 1.35
N LEU A 6 10.95 -10.22 0.51
CA LEU A 6 10.52 -8.83 0.59
C LEU A 6 9.01 -8.69 0.35
N GLU A 7 8.46 -9.40 -0.64
CA GLU A 7 7.02 -9.41 -0.94
C GLU A 7 6.18 -9.94 0.24
N ILE A 8 6.64 -11.02 0.89
CA ILE A 8 5.96 -11.59 2.07
C ILE A 8 5.99 -10.58 3.24
N ILE A 9 7.11 -9.90 3.46
CA ILE A 9 7.21 -8.86 4.49
C ILE A 9 6.24 -7.71 4.21
N MET A 10 6.14 -7.26 2.96
CA MET A 10 5.20 -6.20 2.55
C MET A 10 3.74 -6.64 2.76
N LEU A 11 3.40 -7.89 2.49
CA LEU A 11 2.06 -8.44 2.77
C LEU A 11 1.75 -8.43 4.27
N ILE A 12 2.68 -8.90 5.11
CA ILE A 12 2.51 -8.88 6.56
C ILE A 12 2.36 -7.44 7.08
N TYR A 13 3.16 -6.52 6.53
CA TYR A 13 3.11 -5.11 6.87
C TYR A 13 1.77 -4.47 6.51
N GLY A 14 1.25 -4.73 5.32
CA GLY A 14 -0.07 -4.27 4.86
C GLY A 14 -1.22 -4.82 5.71
N LEU A 15 -1.18 -6.10 6.08
CA LEU A 15 -2.17 -6.70 6.98
C LEU A 15 -2.13 -6.07 8.37
N PHE A 16 -0.93 -5.91 8.93
CA PHE A 16 -0.74 -5.31 10.25
C PHE A 16 -1.27 -3.87 10.30
N THR A 17 -0.97 -3.07 9.27
CA THR A 17 -1.42 -1.67 9.17
C THR A 17 -2.94 -1.54 9.09
N ILE A 18 -3.61 -2.42 8.35
CA ILE A 18 -5.07 -2.44 8.26
C ILE A 18 -5.72 -2.81 9.59
N ILE A 19 -5.24 -3.89 10.23
CA ILE A 19 -5.81 -4.41 11.48
C ILE A 19 -5.64 -3.39 12.61
N ASN A 20 -4.41 -2.88 12.79
CA ASN A 20 -4.08 -2.02 13.91
C ASN A 20 -4.41 -0.54 13.65
N GLY A 21 -4.65 -0.14 12.40
CA GLY A 21 -4.88 1.26 12.04
C GLY A 21 -3.68 2.15 12.36
N LYS A 22 -2.47 1.59 12.37
CA LYS A 22 -1.21 2.30 12.66
C LYS A 22 -0.10 1.70 11.83
N MET A 23 0.83 2.54 11.36
CA MET A 23 2.06 2.04 10.72
C MET A 23 3.12 1.77 11.79
N PRO A 24 3.72 0.57 11.82
CA PRO A 24 4.61 0.17 12.91
C PRO A 24 5.90 1.00 12.97
N PHE A 25 6.31 1.66 11.88
CA PHE A 25 7.52 2.49 11.85
C PHE A 25 7.24 4.01 11.80
N ILE A 26 5.98 4.44 11.74
CA ILE A 26 5.62 5.86 11.67
C ILE A 26 4.99 6.31 12.99
N THR A 27 5.67 7.22 13.68
CA THR A 27 5.25 7.72 15.00
C THR A 27 4.70 9.14 14.97
N LYS A 28 4.93 9.89 13.89
CA LYS A 28 4.46 11.27 13.73
C LYS A 28 3.72 11.42 12.40
N TYR A 29 2.52 11.98 12.47
CA TYR A 29 1.68 12.29 11.32
C TYR A 29 1.39 13.79 11.36
N SER A 30 1.90 14.55 10.38
CA SER A 30 1.66 15.99 10.26
C SER A 30 0.56 16.24 9.23
N GLY A 31 -0.47 17.01 9.61
CA GLY A 31 -1.54 17.39 8.67
C GLY A 31 -2.56 16.29 8.37
N ILE A 32 -2.60 15.23 9.17
CA ILE A 32 -3.56 14.13 9.05
C ILE A 32 -4.56 14.22 10.21
N LYS A 33 -5.84 14.41 9.90
CA LYS A 33 -6.93 14.46 10.88
C LYS A 33 -7.26 13.06 11.42
N ASN A 34 -7.27 12.05 10.55
CA ASN A 34 -7.61 10.69 10.93
C ASN A 34 -6.49 9.70 10.59
N ILE A 35 -5.55 9.56 11.52
CA ILE A 35 -4.39 8.68 11.41
C ILE A 35 -4.80 7.23 11.17
N SER A 36 -5.86 6.75 11.83
CA SER A 36 -6.31 5.37 11.68
C SER A 36 -6.87 5.09 10.30
N LEU A 37 -7.57 6.04 9.69
CA LEU A 37 -8.10 5.88 8.34
C LEU A 37 -6.98 5.91 7.30
N HIS A 38 -6.06 6.88 7.43
CA HIS A 38 -4.85 6.99 6.59
C HIS A 38 -4.07 5.67 6.58
N CYS A 39 -3.75 5.14 7.77
CA CYS A 39 -2.99 3.90 7.88
C CYS A 39 -3.70 2.69 7.26
N ARG A 40 -5.04 2.66 7.32
CA ARG A 40 -5.82 1.58 6.70
C ARG A 40 -5.83 1.70 5.18
N ILE A 41 -5.96 2.91 4.65
CA ILE A 41 -5.96 3.18 3.20
C ILE A 41 -4.59 2.83 2.63
N GLU A 42 -3.52 3.39 3.18
CA GLU A 42 -2.15 3.08 2.78
C GLU A 42 -1.81 1.59 2.97
N GLY A 43 -2.22 0.99 4.09
CA GLY A 43 -2.02 -0.44 4.34
C GLY A 43 -2.71 -1.33 3.28
N SER A 44 -3.93 -0.96 2.86
CA SER A 44 -4.65 -1.65 1.80
C SER A 44 -4.02 -1.48 0.42
N ALA A 45 -3.45 -0.32 0.13
CA ALA A 45 -2.68 -0.10 -1.10
C ALA A 45 -1.39 -0.92 -1.13
N ILE A 46 -0.67 -1.03 0.00
CA ILE A 46 0.52 -1.88 0.10
C ILE A 46 0.16 -3.35 -0.13
N LEU A 47 -0.96 -3.84 0.43
CA LEU A 47 -1.43 -5.20 0.15
C LEU A 47 -1.74 -5.42 -1.32
N LEU A 48 -2.51 -4.52 -1.94
CA LEU A 48 -2.88 -4.61 -3.35
C LEU A 48 -1.65 -4.56 -4.27
N ALA A 49 -0.71 -3.66 -3.99
CA ALA A 49 0.54 -3.55 -4.71
C ALA A 49 1.34 -4.84 -4.62
N SER A 50 1.54 -5.38 -3.42
CA SER A 50 2.31 -6.61 -3.19
C SER A 50 1.69 -7.81 -3.91
N LEU A 51 0.36 -7.95 -3.83
CA LEU A 51 -0.36 -9.04 -4.50
C LEU A 51 -0.28 -8.91 -6.03
N SER A 52 -0.34 -7.67 -6.54
CA SER A 52 -0.24 -7.40 -7.97
C SER A 52 1.17 -7.69 -8.48
N ILE A 53 2.22 -7.33 -7.75
CA ILE A 53 3.61 -7.64 -8.14
C ILE A 53 3.81 -9.17 -8.27
N ILE A 54 3.31 -9.95 -7.31
CA ILE A 54 3.33 -11.43 -7.38
C ILE A 54 2.62 -11.93 -8.64
N LEU A 55 1.44 -11.39 -8.94
CA LEU A 55 0.65 -11.78 -10.10
C LEU A 55 1.34 -11.42 -11.42
N PHE A 56 1.93 -10.23 -11.53
CA PHE A 56 2.64 -9.77 -12.72
C PHE A 56 3.93 -10.59 -12.95
N ASN A 57 4.66 -10.93 -11.88
CA ASN A 57 5.80 -11.83 -11.95
C ASN A 57 5.39 -13.24 -12.42
N TYR A 58 4.26 -13.76 -11.92
CA TYR A 58 3.73 -15.05 -12.36
C TYR A 58 3.30 -15.07 -13.84
N LEU A 59 2.72 -13.96 -14.31
CA LEU A 59 2.25 -13.82 -15.69
C LEU A 59 3.33 -13.33 -16.68
N ASN A 60 4.56 -13.07 -16.22
CA ASN A 60 5.66 -12.49 -17.00
C ASN A 60 5.24 -11.22 -17.78
N LEU A 61 4.47 -10.34 -17.12
CA LEU A 61 4.05 -9.08 -17.70
C LEU A 61 5.20 -8.04 -17.68
N ASP A 62 5.17 -7.09 -18.62
CA ASP A 62 6.23 -6.08 -18.72
C ASP A 62 6.29 -5.20 -17.47
N SER A 63 7.52 -4.95 -17.02
CA SER A 63 7.87 -4.03 -15.95
C SER A 63 7.26 -2.63 -16.09
N VAL A 64 7.10 -2.15 -17.33
CA VAL A 64 6.48 -0.84 -17.61
C VAL A 64 5.01 -0.82 -17.19
N PHE A 65 4.27 -1.89 -17.48
CA PHE A 65 2.87 -2.01 -17.06
C PHE A 65 2.72 -2.08 -15.54
N MET A 66 3.64 -2.77 -14.85
CA MET A 66 3.67 -2.78 -13.38
C MET A 66 3.86 -1.38 -12.80
N MET A 67 4.82 -0.62 -13.33
CA MET A 67 5.10 0.73 -12.83
C MET A 67 3.90 1.66 -13.01
N ILE A 68 3.25 1.62 -14.19
CA ILE A 68 2.03 2.40 -14.47
C ILE A 68 0.91 2.02 -13.48
N PHE A 69 0.73 0.73 -13.21
CA PHE A 69 -0.28 0.25 -12.29
C PHE A 69 -0.05 0.74 -10.86
N LEU A 70 1.19 0.67 -10.35
CA LEU A 70 1.54 1.14 -9.01
C LEU A 70 1.33 2.65 -8.85
N ILE A 71 1.72 3.45 -9.85
CA ILE A 71 1.49 4.91 -9.85
C ILE A 71 -0.02 5.20 -9.82
N THR A 72 -0.80 4.46 -10.61
CA THR A 72 -2.26 4.63 -10.66
C THR A 72 -2.90 4.30 -9.30
N LEU A 73 -2.47 3.22 -8.66
CA LEU A 73 -2.91 2.84 -7.32
C LEU A 73 -2.66 3.95 -6.29
N TYR A 74 -1.47 4.56 -6.34
CA TYR A 74 -1.08 5.65 -5.45
C TYR A 74 -1.91 6.93 -5.66
N ILE A 75 -2.22 7.26 -6.92
CA ILE A 75 -3.10 8.40 -7.22
C ILE A 75 -4.51 8.13 -6.66
N ILE A 76 -5.01 6.90 -6.80
CA ILE A 76 -6.32 6.50 -6.27
C ILE A 76 -6.36 6.62 -4.74
N THR A 77 -5.33 6.19 -4.02
CA THR A 77 -5.29 6.36 -2.55
C THR A 77 -5.37 7.81 -2.14
N ILE A 78 -4.58 8.71 -2.77
CA ILE A 78 -4.64 10.14 -2.47
C ILE A 78 -6.05 10.70 -2.69
N ILE A 79 -6.70 10.33 -3.80
CA ILE A 79 -8.06 10.78 -4.10
C ILE A 79 -9.04 10.30 -3.01
N ILE A 80 -8.94 9.04 -2.59
CA ILE A 80 -9.76 8.46 -1.53
C ILE A 80 -9.54 9.19 -0.21
N GLU A 81 -8.30 9.51 0.14
CA GLU A 81 -7.96 10.24 1.36
C GLU A 81 -8.54 11.66 1.39
N ILE A 82 -8.55 12.35 0.24
CA ILE A 82 -9.19 13.66 0.10
C ILE A 82 -10.71 13.55 0.26
N ILE A 83 -11.35 12.59 -0.43
CA ILE A 83 -12.81 12.38 -0.37
C ILE A 83 -13.26 12.06 1.06
N LEU A 84 -12.49 11.21 1.75
CA LEU A 84 -12.78 10.80 3.13
C LEU A 84 -12.32 11.83 4.18
N LYS A 85 -11.78 12.98 3.76
CA LYS A 85 -11.29 14.06 4.64
C LYS A 85 -10.30 13.54 5.69
N VAL A 86 -9.40 12.68 5.25
CA VAL A 86 -8.35 12.09 6.08
C VAL A 86 -7.31 13.15 6.46
N PHE A 87 -7.02 14.06 5.53
CA PHE A 87 -6.30 15.31 5.73
C PHE A 87 -7.19 16.40 6.35
#